data_AF-A0A7M7J139-F1
#
_entry.id   AF-A0A7M7J139-F1
#
_cell.length_a   1.000
_cell.length_b   1.000
_cell.length_c   1.000
_cell.angle_alpha   90.00
_cell.angle_beta   90.00
_cell.angle_gamma   90.00
#
_symmetry.space_group_name_H-M   'P 1'
#
loop_
_entity.id
_entity.type
_entity.pdbx_description
1 polymer ?
#
loop_
_entity_poly.entity_id
_entity_poly.type
_entity_poly.pdbx_seq_one_letter_code
_entity_poly.pdbx_strand_id
1 'polypeptide(L)'
;MLRYALLLCVGASLCAAARIPKILGGKNADPTAYKYHVAILELLEDGSTRHVCSGAIIDRRFVLTAAHCVYERNSPELVVRAGGNLPPPEGKPHHEKRVFRQVAKIMYPKDYIKDARYHEYDVAVLKIKGTFDLVDQENFKKVYLPVIDDDFEDKSSVVSGYGVHDANQKAPKVEGDGFKSLKTKVISNDECQSTRTFILTRGSLCTLSIQEKGHTCNGDGGDPLVYDNQLIGILNAPSTCDSQRPELFTRVSTYVPLIKKILGGQVLSDIEYR
;
A
#
# COMPACT_ATOMS: atom_id res chain seq x y z
N MET A 1 47.34 12.76 -53.28
CA MET A 1 47.58 13.56 -52.06
C MET A 1 46.29 14.34 -51.82
N LEU A 2 45.57 14.26 -50.71
CA LEU A 2 45.99 14.35 -49.32
C LEU A 2 44.88 13.72 -48.45
N ARG A 3 45.29 12.92 -47.45
CA ARG A 3 44.44 12.37 -46.39
C ARG A 3 44.02 13.48 -45.44
N TYR A 4 42.78 13.47 -44.96
CA TYR A 4 42.48 13.95 -43.60
C TYR A 4 41.45 13.05 -42.93
N ALA A 5 41.89 12.48 -41.81
CA ALA A 5 41.13 11.63 -40.91
C ALA A 5 40.08 12.46 -40.18
N LEU A 6 38.83 12.00 -40.19
CA LEU A 6 37.82 12.48 -39.25
C LEU A 6 37.95 11.65 -37.97
N LEU A 7 38.35 12.31 -36.88
CA LEU A 7 38.42 11.72 -35.55
C LEU A 7 37.06 11.17 -35.13
N LEU A 8 37.03 9.90 -34.78
CA LEU A 8 36.00 9.26 -33.98
C LEU A 8 36.05 9.83 -32.55
N CYS A 9 35.07 10.66 -32.19
CA CYS A 9 34.77 10.87 -30.77
C CYS A 9 33.97 9.66 -30.27
N VAL A 10 34.67 8.64 -29.79
CA VAL A 10 34.11 7.58 -28.95
C VAL A 10 33.88 8.17 -27.56
N GLY A 11 32.74 8.83 -27.38
CA GLY A 11 32.21 9.20 -26.08
C GLY A 11 31.16 8.18 -25.65
N ALA A 12 31.58 7.06 -25.09
CA ALA A 12 30.67 6.17 -24.37
C ALA A 12 30.22 6.89 -23.10
N SER A 13 29.19 7.71 -23.22
CA SER A 13 28.42 8.14 -22.06
C SER A 13 27.76 6.87 -21.53
N LEU A 14 28.32 6.32 -20.45
CA LEU A 14 27.60 5.36 -19.61
C LEU A 14 26.34 6.08 -19.17
N CYS A 15 25.24 5.81 -19.86
CA CYS A 15 23.92 6.11 -19.37
C CYS A 15 23.75 5.20 -18.15
N ALA A 16 24.20 5.67 -16.98
CA ALA A 16 23.81 5.08 -15.73
C ALA A 16 22.28 5.11 -15.75
N ALA A 17 21.66 3.92 -15.86
CA ALA A 17 20.21 3.81 -15.79
C ALA A 17 19.79 4.51 -14.49
N ALA A 18 19.17 5.69 -14.63
CA ALA A 18 18.74 6.49 -13.51
C ALA A 18 17.79 5.60 -12.68
N ARG A 19 18.19 5.26 -11.45
CA ARG A 19 17.37 4.45 -10.56
C ARG A 19 16.07 5.22 -10.33
N ILE A 20 14.97 4.66 -10.81
CA ILE A 20 13.65 5.27 -10.71
C ILE A 20 13.27 5.36 -9.22
N PRO A 21 12.98 6.55 -8.67
CA PRO A 21 12.66 6.69 -7.26
C PRO A 21 11.29 6.05 -6.94
N LYS A 22 11.27 5.23 -5.89
CA LYS A 22 10.06 4.77 -5.17
C LYS A 22 9.49 5.93 -4.33
N ILE A 23 8.37 5.78 -3.56
CA ILE A 23 7.73 6.84 -2.71
C ILE A 23 8.53 8.15 -2.76
N LEU A 24 8.08 9.11 -3.56
CA LEU A 24 8.82 10.32 -3.85
C LEU A 24 9.18 11.02 -2.54
N GLY A 25 10.38 11.59 -2.45
CA GLY A 25 10.89 12.24 -1.22
C GLY A 25 11.04 11.30 0.01
N GLY A 26 10.64 10.03 -0.10
CA GLY A 26 10.68 9.02 0.95
C GLY A 26 12.09 8.49 1.22
N LYS A 27 12.33 8.14 2.48
CA LYS A 27 13.60 7.55 2.91
C LYS A 27 13.59 6.05 2.65
N ASN A 28 14.73 5.50 2.25
CA ASN A 28 14.90 4.06 2.21
C ASN A 28 14.66 3.50 3.61
N ALA A 29 13.85 2.45 3.68
CA ALA A 29 13.45 1.81 4.91
C ALA A 29 13.79 0.33 4.85
N ASP A 30 14.26 -0.21 5.99
CA ASP A 30 14.40 -1.65 6.14
C ASP A 30 12.99 -2.25 6.35
N PRO A 31 12.49 -3.10 5.43
CA PRO A 31 11.17 -3.73 5.58
C PRO A 31 11.04 -4.57 6.86
N THR A 32 12.15 -5.01 7.47
CA THR A 32 12.12 -5.71 8.77
C THR A 32 11.74 -4.80 9.95
N ALA A 33 11.77 -3.48 9.78
CA ALA A 33 11.21 -2.54 10.75
C ALA A 33 9.67 -2.43 10.66
N TYR A 34 9.08 -2.90 9.55
CA TYR A 34 7.66 -2.77 9.22
C TYR A 34 7.04 -4.15 9.01
N LYS A 35 7.28 -5.09 9.93
CA LYS A 35 6.82 -6.51 9.83
C LYS A 35 5.30 -6.70 9.78
N TYR A 36 4.53 -5.63 9.98
CA TYR A 36 3.08 -5.60 9.76
C TYR A 36 2.70 -5.30 8.31
N HIS A 37 3.58 -4.63 7.55
CA HIS A 37 3.35 -4.28 6.16
C HIS A 37 3.37 -5.54 5.29
N VAL A 38 2.42 -5.65 4.37
CA VAL A 38 2.35 -6.76 3.42
C VAL A 38 2.19 -6.25 1.99
N ALA A 39 2.74 -7.01 1.04
CA ALA A 39 2.42 -6.86 -0.37
C ALA A 39 1.25 -7.79 -0.74
N ILE A 40 0.30 -7.26 -1.50
CA ILE A 40 -0.80 -8.00 -2.12
C ILE A 40 -0.46 -8.19 -3.59
N LEU A 41 -0.36 -9.46 -3.98
CA LEU A 41 0.08 -9.85 -5.31
C LEU A 41 -1.01 -10.67 -6.01
N GLU A 42 -1.15 -10.47 -7.31
CA GLU A 42 -1.93 -11.31 -8.19
C GLU A 42 -1.07 -12.47 -8.70
N LEU A 43 -1.63 -13.68 -8.69
CA LEU A 43 -1.04 -14.88 -9.28
C LEU A 43 -1.43 -14.96 -10.76
N LEU A 44 -0.43 -14.97 -11.64
CA LEU A 44 -0.62 -15.05 -13.08
C LEU A 44 -0.67 -16.51 -13.56
N GLU A 45 -1.17 -16.73 -14.78
CA GLU A 45 -1.33 -18.08 -15.37
C GLU A 45 0.00 -18.84 -15.51
N ASP A 46 1.10 -18.11 -15.72
CA ASP A 46 2.46 -18.67 -15.80
C ASP A 46 3.06 -19.02 -14.42
N GLY A 47 2.32 -18.83 -13.33
CA GLY A 47 2.73 -19.05 -11.96
C GLY A 47 3.57 -17.92 -11.35
N SER A 48 3.87 -16.87 -12.13
CA SER A 48 4.52 -15.67 -11.59
C SER A 48 3.53 -14.79 -10.82
N THR A 49 4.06 -13.79 -10.11
CA THR A 49 3.24 -12.86 -9.33
C THR A 49 3.45 -11.42 -9.73
N ARG A 50 2.38 -10.63 -9.72
CA ARG A 50 2.39 -9.20 -10.01
C ARG A 50 1.93 -8.39 -8.81
N HIS A 51 2.66 -7.33 -8.45
CA HIS A 51 2.25 -6.44 -7.37
C HIS A 51 0.97 -5.67 -7.74
N VAL A 52 -0.01 -5.70 -6.85
CA VAL A 52 -1.27 -4.97 -7.02
C VAL A 52 -1.35 -3.80 -6.05
N CYS A 53 -1.20 -4.10 -4.76
CA CYS A 53 -1.42 -3.18 -3.65
C CYS A 53 -0.63 -3.65 -2.42
N SER A 54 -0.78 -2.92 -1.33
CA SER A 54 -0.24 -3.24 -0.03
C SER A 54 -1.36 -3.43 1.01
N GLY A 55 -0.97 -3.75 2.24
CA GLY A 55 -1.87 -3.80 3.38
C GLY A 55 -1.12 -3.94 4.70
N ALA A 56 -1.86 -4.20 5.78
CA ALA A 56 -1.30 -4.45 7.09
C ALA A 56 -1.89 -5.67 7.79
N ILE A 57 -1.04 -6.44 8.47
CA ILE A 57 -1.43 -7.52 9.36
C ILE A 57 -2.12 -6.92 10.59
N ILE A 58 -3.41 -7.21 10.75
CA ILE A 58 -4.20 -6.78 11.92
C ILE A 58 -4.50 -7.96 12.87
N ASP A 59 -4.35 -9.20 12.40
CA ASP A 59 -4.45 -10.42 13.21
C ASP A 59 -3.71 -11.58 12.54
N ARG A 60 -3.55 -12.72 13.24
CA ARG A 60 -2.90 -13.96 12.79
C ARG A 60 -3.44 -14.49 11.45
N ARG A 61 -4.67 -14.14 11.06
CA ARG A 61 -5.30 -14.58 9.80
C ARG A 61 -5.87 -13.43 8.97
N PHE A 62 -5.68 -12.19 9.39
CA PHE A 62 -6.38 -11.05 8.82
C PHE A 62 -5.42 -9.94 8.42
N VAL A 63 -5.58 -9.48 7.18
CA VAL A 63 -4.92 -8.31 6.61
C VAL A 63 -5.98 -7.26 6.33
N LEU A 64 -5.68 -6.01 6.65
CA LEU A 64 -6.48 -4.85 6.26
C LEU A 64 -5.85 -4.18 5.04
N THR A 65 -6.66 -3.80 4.05
CA THR A 65 -6.25 -3.13 2.82
C THR A 65 -7.41 -2.28 2.30
N ALA A 66 -7.25 -1.66 1.13
CA ALA A 66 -8.30 -0.89 0.47
C ALA A 66 -9.24 -1.80 -0.35
N ALA A 67 -10.50 -1.41 -0.51
CA ALA A 67 -11.45 -2.16 -1.33
C ALA A 67 -11.10 -2.09 -2.81
N HIS A 68 -10.58 -0.96 -3.31
CA HIS A 68 -10.15 -0.81 -4.71
C HIS A 68 -9.05 -1.81 -5.13
N CYS A 69 -8.28 -2.30 -4.15
CA CYS A 69 -7.24 -3.31 -4.36
C CYS A 69 -7.79 -4.70 -4.66
N VAL A 70 -9.04 -4.98 -4.30
CA VAL A 70 -9.64 -6.32 -4.37
C VAL A 70 -11.00 -6.35 -5.04
N TYR A 71 -11.61 -5.19 -5.27
CA TYR A 71 -12.81 -5.04 -6.07
C TYR A 71 -12.57 -5.66 -7.46
N GLU A 72 -13.55 -6.43 -7.94
CA GLU A 72 -13.50 -7.20 -9.21
C GLU A 72 -12.43 -8.31 -9.28
N ARG A 73 -11.77 -8.66 -8.16
CA ARG A 73 -10.82 -9.78 -8.08
C ARG A 73 -11.38 -10.94 -7.28
N ASN A 74 -10.90 -12.15 -7.55
CA ASN A 74 -11.30 -13.35 -6.81
C ASN A 74 -10.23 -13.77 -5.80
N SER A 75 -10.66 -14.37 -4.68
CA SER A 75 -9.74 -14.83 -3.63
C SER A 75 -8.66 -15.81 -4.11
N PRO A 76 -8.90 -16.75 -5.06
CA PRO A 76 -7.86 -17.67 -5.52
C PRO A 76 -6.73 -17.00 -6.30
N GLU A 77 -6.98 -15.84 -6.90
CA GLU A 77 -6.04 -15.06 -7.71
C GLU A 77 -5.06 -14.26 -6.84
N LEU A 78 -5.33 -14.12 -5.53
CA LEU A 78 -4.55 -13.26 -4.65
C LEU A 78 -3.68 -14.04 -3.67
N VAL A 79 -2.46 -13.55 -3.51
CA VAL A 79 -1.53 -13.97 -2.46
C VAL A 79 -1.03 -12.76 -1.69
N VAL A 80 -0.86 -12.93 -0.38
CA VAL A 80 -0.22 -11.96 0.51
C VAL A 80 1.21 -12.40 0.75
N ARG A 81 2.16 -11.48 0.60
CA ARG A 81 3.56 -11.65 1.00
C ARG A 81 3.86 -10.71 2.17
N ALA A 82 4.35 -11.28 3.26
CA ALA A 82 4.75 -10.55 4.47
C ALA A 82 6.18 -10.92 4.88
N GLY A 83 6.64 -10.51 6.07
CA GLY A 83 7.88 -11.03 6.64
C GLY A 83 9.10 -10.11 6.56
N GLY A 84 8.90 -8.83 6.22
CA GLY A 84 10.02 -7.89 6.10
C GLY A 84 10.96 -8.19 4.93
N ASN A 85 10.49 -8.93 3.91
CA ASN A 85 11.23 -9.19 2.69
C ASN A 85 10.65 -8.37 1.53
N LEU A 86 11.50 -7.92 0.61
CA LEU A 86 11.04 -7.24 -0.60
C LEU A 86 10.15 -8.18 -1.45
N PRO A 87 9.14 -7.65 -2.18
CA PRO A 87 8.41 -8.40 -3.18
C PRO A 87 9.39 -9.00 -4.20
N PRO A 88 9.09 -10.19 -4.75
CA PRO A 88 9.91 -10.75 -5.81
C PRO A 88 9.88 -9.85 -7.05
N PRO A 89 10.94 -9.86 -7.89
CA PRO A 89 10.89 -9.27 -9.22
C PRO A 89 9.73 -9.88 -10.02
N GLU A 90 9.07 -9.05 -10.84
CA GLU A 90 8.00 -9.48 -11.74
C GLU A 90 8.50 -10.59 -12.69
N GLY A 91 7.65 -11.59 -12.97
CA GLY A 91 7.97 -12.69 -13.88
C GLY A 91 8.84 -13.82 -13.28
N LYS A 92 9.17 -13.78 -11.98
CA LYS A 92 9.82 -14.91 -11.30
C LYS A 92 8.82 -15.63 -10.38
N PRO A 93 8.64 -16.96 -10.51
CA PRO A 93 7.82 -17.71 -9.56
C PRO A 93 8.46 -17.67 -8.17
N HIS A 94 7.72 -17.22 -7.17
CA HIS A 94 8.16 -17.26 -5.77
C HIS A 94 7.03 -17.77 -4.89
N HIS A 95 7.22 -18.96 -4.30
CA HIS A 95 6.22 -19.64 -3.47
C HIS A 95 6.78 -20.02 -2.11
N GLU A 96 7.59 -19.15 -1.50
CA GLU A 96 8.13 -19.41 -0.16
C GLU A 96 6.99 -19.43 0.86
N LYS A 97 6.49 -20.63 1.19
CA LYS A 97 5.36 -20.86 2.09
C LYS A 97 5.54 -20.20 3.46
N ARG A 98 6.77 -19.86 3.88
CA ARG A 98 7.02 -19.15 5.14
C ARG A 98 6.41 -17.75 5.12
N VAL A 99 6.52 -17.03 4.00
CA VAL A 99 6.15 -15.60 3.87
C VAL A 99 4.97 -15.34 2.94
N PHE A 100 4.65 -16.27 2.03
CA PHE A 100 3.47 -16.19 1.18
C PHE A 100 2.27 -16.89 1.82
N ARG A 101 1.10 -16.27 1.68
CA ARG A 101 -0.19 -16.80 2.14
C ARG A 101 -1.23 -16.57 1.05
N GLN A 102 -1.87 -17.63 0.57
CA GLN A 102 -3.00 -17.47 -0.35
C GLN A 102 -4.18 -16.81 0.37
N VAL A 103 -4.92 -15.95 -0.33
CA VAL A 103 -6.17 -15.39 0.20
C VAL A 103 -7.25 -16.46 0.19
N ALA A 104 -7.89 -16.65 1.33
CA ALA A 104 -9.00 -17.59 1.53
C ALA A 104 -10.36 -16.92 1.36
N LYS A 105 -10.46 -15.63 1.70
CA LYS A 105 -11.69 -14.85 1.62
C LYS A 105 -11.37 -13.35 1.54
N ILE A 106 -12.09 -12.65 0.69
CA ILE A 106 -12.10 -11.19 0.53
C ILE A 106 -13.41 -10.68 1.14
N MET A 107 -13.33 -9.62 1.95
CA MET A 107 -14.48 -9.02 2.63
C MET A 107 -14.42 -7.50 2.52
N TYR A 108 -15.44 -6.86 1.94
CA TYR A 108 -15.52 -5.40 1.84
C TYR A 108 -16.98 -4.92 1.87
N PRO A 109 -17.25 -3.65 2.25
CA PRO A 109 -18.61 -3.12 2.27
C PRO A 109 -19.27 -3.15 0.89
N LYS A 110 -20.53 -3.57 0.80
CA LYS A 110 -21.31 -3.55 -0.46
C LYS A 110 -21.55 -2.14 -0.99
N ASP A 111 -21.50 -1.15 -0.10
CA ASP A 111 -21.64 0.28 -0.44
C ASP A 111 -20.37 0.86 -1.07
N TYR A 112 -19.26 0.11 -1.10
CA TYR A 112 -18.08 0.52 -1.86
C TYR A 112 -18.43 0.57 -3.35
N ILE A 113 -18.24 1.76 -3.94
CA ILE A 113 -18.34 2.00 -5.36
C ILE A 113 -17.00 2.48 -5.90
N LYS A 114 -16.63 1.98 -7.07
CA LYS A 114 -15.43 2.44 -7.78
C LYS A 114 -15.77 3.72 -8.53
N ASP A 115 -15.59 4.86 -7.88
CA ASP A 115 -15.90 6.20 -8.41
C ASP A 115 -14.67 7.13 -8.30
N ALA A 116 -14.57 8.10 -9.21
CA ALA A 116 -13.44 9.04 -9.25
C ALA A 116 -13.57 10.21 -8.26
N ARG A 117 -14.75 10.43 -7.68
CA ARG A 117 -15.08 11.54 -6.78
C ARG A 117 -15.61 11.09 -5.43
N TYR A 118 -16.02 9.84 -5.31
CA TYR A 118 -16.51 9.24 -4.07
C TYR A 118 -15.58 8.11 -3.61
N HIS A 119 -14.99 8.32 -2.45
CA HIS A 119 -13.91 7.50 -1.90
C HIS A 119 -14.30 6.83 -0.57
N GLU A 120 -15.59 6.85 -0.22
CA GLU A 120 -16.07 6.22 1.01
C GLU A 120 -16.08 4.69 0.90
N TYR A 121 -16.06 4.01 2.04
CA TYR A 121 -16.08 2.55 2.14
C TYR A 121 -14.92 1.81 1.45
N ASP A 122 -13.85 2.51 1.07
CA ASP A 122 -12.66 1.90 0.48
C ASP A 122 -11.77 1.22 1.55
N VAL A 123 -12.30 0.11 2.08
CA VAL A 123 -11.67 -0.74 3.08
C VAL A 123 -12.05 -2.19 2.81
N ALA A 124 -11.08 -3.08 2.90
CA ALA A 124 -11.27 -4.51 2.78
C ALA A 124 -10.46 -5.27 3.83
N VAL A 125 -11.02 -6.40 4.26
CA VAL A 125 -10.37 -7.39 5.12
C VAL A 125 -10.11 -8.64 4.28
N LEU A 126 -8.86 -9.08 4.24
CA LEU A 126 -8.48 -10.35 3.64
C LEU A 126 -8.28 -11.38 4.74
N LYS A 127 -8.96 -12.52 4.63
CA LYS A 127 -8.65 -13.72 5.40
C LYS A 127 -7.67 -14.56 4.62
N ILE A 128 -6.52 -14.86 5.19
CA ILE A 128 -5.51 -15.73 4.57
C ILE A 128 -5.72 -17.21 4.90
N LYS A 129 -5.20 -18.12 4.06
CA LYS A 129 -5.01 -19.54 4.39
C LYS A 129 -3.79 -19.68 5.30
N GLY A 130 -3.89 -20.51 6.34
CA GLY A 130 -2.85 -20.65 7.37
C GLY A 130 -2.84 -19.49 8.37
N THR A 131 -1.69 -19.21 8.99
CA THR A 131 -1.53 -18.13 9.98
C THR A 131 -0.18 -17.42 9.83
N PHE A 132 -0.13 -16.16 10.27
CA PHE A 132 1.11 -15.48 10.66
C PHE A 132 1.47 -15.91 12.09
N ASP A 133 2.74 -16.28 12.30
CA ASP A 133 3.25 -16.48 13.66
C ASP A 133 3.60 -15.11 14.26
N LEU A 134 2.83 -14.71 15.27
CA LEU A 134 2.97 -13.43 15.95
C LEU A 134 3.60 -13.58 17.35
N VAL A 135 4.04 -14.79 17.72
CA VAL A 135 4.55 -15.11 19.07
C VAL A 135 5.96 -14.57 19.26
N ASP A 136 6.88 -14.96 18.39
CA ASP A 136 8.29 -14.53 18.45
C ASP A 136 8.50 -13.16 17.79
N GLN A 137 7.58 -12.76 16.91
CA GLN A 137 7.67 -11.57 16.08
C GLN A 137 8.95 -11.49 15.25
N GLU A 138 9.55 -12.64 14.93
CA GLU A 138 10.77 -12.72 14.14
C GLU A 138 10.50 -12.24 12.72
N ASN A 139 9.39 -12.70 12.12
CA ASN A 139 9.05 -12.39 10.73
C ASN A 139 7.81 -11.50 10.64
N PHE A 140 6.81 -11.69 11.51
CA PHE A 140 5.53 -11.00 11.40
C PHE A 140 5.21 -10.22 12.67
N LYS A 141 4.67 -9.01 12.51
CA LYS A 141 4.05 -8.26 13.61
C LYS A 141 2.66 -7.84 13.18
N LYS A 142 1.73 -7.74 14.13
CA LYS A 142 0.48 -7.03 13.85
C LYS A 142 0.62 -5.57 14.23
N VAL A 143 -0.12 -4.72 13.52
CA VAL A 143 -0.42 -3.36 13.94
C VAL A 143 -1.79 -3.35 14.64
N TYR A 144 -1.99 -2.44 15.59
CA TYR A 144 -3.24 -2.37 16.34
C TYR A 144 -4.28 -1.52 15.61
N LEU A 145 -5.55 -1.87 15.78
CA LEU A 145 -6.65 -0.99 15.36
C LEU A 145 -6.77 0.17 16.37
N PRO A 146 -7.07 1.39 15.91
CA PRO A 146 -7.30 2.53 16.78
C PRO A 146 -8.59 2.37 17.60
N VAL A 147 -8.83 3.28 18.56
CA VAL A 147 -10.14 3.35 19.20
C VAL A 147 -11.15 3.93 18.20
N ILE A 148 -12.41 3.54 18.37
CA ILE A 148 -13.51 3.96 17.51
C ILE A 148 -13.60 5.48 17.55
N ASP A 149 -13.69 6.10 16.38
CA ASP A 149 -13.79 7.55 16.19
C ASP A 149 -12.65 8.38 16.83
N ASP A 150 -11.50 7.76 17.12
CA ASP A 150 -10.28 8.49 17.50
C ASP A 150 -9.90 9.51 16.42
N ASP A 151 -9.45 10.67 16.91
CA ASP A 151 -8.91 11.73 16.09
C ASP A 151 -7.38 11.79 16.18
N PHE A 152 -6.78 11.98 15.01
CA PHE A 152 -5.33 11.99 14.81
C PHE A 152 -4.86 13.32 14.22
N GLU A 153 -5.70 14.35 14.19
CA GLU A 153 -5.29 15.67 13.71
C GLU A 153 -4.02 16.16 14.41
N ASP A 154 -3.15 16.82 13.65
CA ASP A 154 -1.83 17.28 14.04
C ASP A 154 -0.80 16.19 14.44
N LYS A 155 -1.17 14.91 14.45
CA LYS A 155 -0.24 13.83 14.78
C LYS A 155 0.71 13.54 13.62
N SER A 156 1.98 13.35 13.97
CA SER A 156 3.00 12.85 13.03
C SER A 156 2.84 11.35 12.86
N SER A 157 2.73 10.89 11.61
CA SER A 157 2.51 9.50 11.25
C SER A 157 3.52 9.05 10.19
N VAL A 158 3.54 7.75 9.92
CA VAL A 158 4.43 7.14 8.93
C VAL A 158 3.61 6.28 7.99
N VAL A 159 3.74 6.54 6.69
CA VAL A 159 3.33 5.61 5.64
C VAL A 159 4.56 4.86 5.13
N SER A 160 4.38 3.60 4.79
CA SER A 160 5.43 2.72 4.27
C SER A 160 4.89 1.93 3.09
N GLY A 161 5.71 1.68 2.07
CA GLY A 161 5.23 1.14 0.79
C GLY A 161 6.33 0.74 -0.19
N TYR A 162 5.87 0.13 -1.29
CA TYR A 162 6.67 -0.42 -2.38
C TYR A 162 6.54 0.36 -3.70
N GLY A 163 5.74 1.42 -3.72
CA GLY A 163 5.29 2.09 -4.92
C GLY A 163 6.41 2.76 -5.72
N VAL A 164 6.19 2.86 -7.02
CA VAL A 164 7.19 3.24 -8.02
C VAL A 164 6.72 4.42 -8.84
N HIS A 165 7.60 5.40 -9.05
CA HIS A 165 7.37 6.48 -10.00
C HIS A 165 7.80 6.09 -11.42
N ASP A 166 7.03 5.24 -12.12
CA ASP A 166 7.24 5.04 -13.56
C ASP A 166 6.48 6.10 -14.36
N ALA A 167 7.20 6.91 -15.14
CA ALA A 167 6.62 7.87 -16.08
C ALA A 167 5.77 7.19 -17.18
N ASN A 168 5.93 5.88 -17.39
CA ASN A 168 5.18 5.09 -18.37
C ASN A 168 4.04 4.25 -17.76
N GLN A 169 3.71 4.44 -16.47
CA GLN A 169 2.62 3.73 -15.77
C GLN A 169 2.70 2.19 -15.82
N LYS A 170 3.87 1.59 -16.07
CA LYS A 170 3.99 0.12 -16.05
C LYS A 170 4.08 -0.38 -14.61
N ALA A 171 3.60 -1.61 -14.40
CA ALA A 171 3.66 -2.28 -13.10
C ALA A 171 5.11 -2.30 -12.55
N PRO A 172 5.29 -2.28 -11.21
CA PRO A 172 6.60 -2.20 -10.59
C PRO A 172 7.55 -3.31 -11.03
N LYS A 173 8.66 -2.95 -11.69
CA LYS A 173 9.86 -3.81 -11.71
C LYS A 173 10.54 -3.69 -10.34
N VAL A 174 10.15 -4.53 -9.39
CA VAL A 174 10.74 -4.55 -8.05
C VAL A 174 12.14 -5.15 -8.12
N GLU A 175 13.15 -4.32 -8.42
CA GLU A 175 14.57 -4.62 -8.18
C GLU A 175 15.10 -3.68 -7.08
N GLY A 176 16.03 -4.19 -6.24
CA GLY A 176 16.84 -3.56 -5.18
C GLY A 176 16.50 -2.16 -4.64
N ASP A 177 16.59 -1.95 -3.33
CA ASP A 177 16.20 -0.71 -2.61
C ASP A 177 14.67 -0.41 -2.67
N GLY A 178 13.84 -1.46 -2.53
CA GLY A 178 12.40 -1.54 -2.81
C GLY A 178 11.41 -0.87 -1.88
N PHE A 179 11.80 -0.64 -0.63
CA PHE A 179 10.86 -0.26 0.42
C PHE A 179 11.22 1.12 0.98
N LYS A 180 10.22 1.98 1.08
CA LYS A 180 10.39 3.33 1.58
C LYS A 180 9.40 3.62 2.68
N SER A 181 9.75 4.62 3.48
CA SER A 181 8.86 5.24 4.44
C SER A 181 8.82 6.75 4.25
N LEU A 182 7.66 7.32 4.46
CA LEU A 182 7.42 8.75 4.42
C LEU A 182 6.79 9.19 5.75
N LYS A 183 7.40 10.18 6.39
CA LYS A 183 6.85 10.86 7.56
C LYS A 183 5.86 11.91 7.08
N THR A 184 4.67 11.85 7.62
CA THR A 184 3.58 12.76 7.29
C THR A 184 2.98 13.33 8.57
N LYS A 185 2.17 14.37 8.43
CA LYS A 185 1.38 14.98 9.49
C LYS A 185 -0.08 14.92 9.07
N VAL A 186 -0.95 14.43 9.96
CA VAL A 186 -2.40 14.43 9.73
C VAL A 186 -2.92 15.87 9.79
N ILE A 187 -3.82 16.22 8.88
CA ILE A 187 -4.49 17.52 8.80
C ILE A 187 -6.01 17.36 8.90
N SER A 188 -6.73 18.44 9.23
CA SER A 188 -8.21 18.42 9.21
C SER A 188 -8.74 18.07 7.82
N ASN A 189 -9.95 17.52 7.80
CA ASN A 189 -10.70 17.37 6.57
C ASN A 189 -11.04 18.75 5.96
N ASP A 190 -11.23 19.80 6.75
CA ASP A 190 -11.50 21.16 6.23
C ASP A 190 -10.30 21.72 5.47
N GLU A 191 -9.09 21.63 6.05
CA GLU A 191 -7.85 22.00 5.36
C GLU A 191 -7.67 21.15 4.10
N CYS A 192 -7.88 19.83 4.19
CA CYS A 192 -7.74 18.94 3.05
C CYS A 192 -8.73 19.26 1.93
N GLN A 193 -10.01 19.50 2.26
CA GLN A 193 -11.08 19.77 1.31
C GLN A 193 -10.80 21.02 0.47
N SER A 194 -10.12 22.02 1.04
CA SER A 194 -9.75 23.26 0.33
C SER A 194 -8.83 23.02 -0.89
N THR A 195 -8.14 21.89 -0.94
CA THR A 195 -7.19 21.52 -2.00
C THR A 195 -7.68 20.37 -2.91
N ARG A 196 -8.86 19.79 -2.59
CA ARG A 196 -9.38 18.58 -3.23
C ARG A 196 -10.72 18.85 -3.93
N THR A 197 -10.92 18.18 -5.06
CA THR A 197 -12.15 18.27 -5.88
C THR A 197 -13.17 17.17 -5.57
N PHE A 198 -12.78 16.13 -4.84
CA PHE A 198 -13.66 15.07 -4.36
C PHE A 198 -14.22 15.38 -2.98
N ILE A 199 -15.32 14.71 -2.63
CA ILE A 199 -16.02 14.93 -1.36
C ILE A 199 -15.33 14.12 -0.26
N LEU A 200 -14.83 14.80 0.76
CA LEU A 200 -14.36 14.15 1.98
C LEU A 200 -15.54 13.79 2.88
N THR A 201 -15.48 12.62 3.51
CA THR A 201 -16.47 12.18 4.50
C THR A 201 -15.79 11.96 5.86
N ARG A 202 -16.55 11.59 6.88
CA ARG A 202 -15.98 11.13 8.16
C ARG A 202 -15.08 9.90 8.01
N GLY A 203 -15.23 9.17 6.91
CA GLY A 203 -14.36 8.03 6.54
C GLY A 203 -13.03 8.47 5.92
N SER A 204 -12.79 9.76 5.71
CA SER A 204 -11.57 10.30 5.11
C SER A 204 -10.58 10.78 6.17
N LEU A 205 -9.30 10.54 5.92
CA LEU A 205 -8.17 11.08 6.69
C LEU A 205 -7.12 11.59 5.70
N CYS A 206 -6.63 12.81 5.91
CA CYS A 206 -5.63 13.40 5.03
C CYS A 206 -4.30 13.63 5.75
N THR A 207 -3.21 13.55 5.00
CA THR A 207 -1.89 13.89 5.52
C THR A 207 -1.07 14.76 4.57
N LEU A 208 -0.25 15.63 5.12
CA LEU A 208 0.81 16.33 4.40
C LEU A 208 2.16 15.66 4.66
N SER A 209 2.99 15.54 3.63
CA SER A 209 4.37 15.11 3.82
C SER A 209 5.17 16.15 4.62
N ILE A 210 5.95 15.67 5.59
CA ILE A 210 6.94 16.50 6.31
C ILE A 210 8.24 16.60 5.51
N GLN A 211 8.45 15.69 4.56
CA GLN A 211 9.62 15.64 3.69
C GLN A 211 9.35 16.40 2.40
N GLU A 212 10.35 17.14 1.92
CA GLU A 212 10.23 17.87 0.66
C GLU A 212 9.85 16.94 -0.49
N LYS A 213 8.79 17.33 -1.22
CA LYS A 213 8.22 16.58 -2.35
C LYS A 213 7.84 15.13 -2.01
N GLY A 214 7.56 14.86 -0.73
CA GLY A 214 7.18 13.55 -0.27
C GLY A 214 5.78 13.14 -0.72
N HIS A 215 5.63 11.99 -1.38
CA HIS A 215 4.31 11.46 -1.78
C HIS A 215 4.38 9.96 -2.13
N THR A 216 3.35 9.19 -1.77
CA THR A 216 3.10 7.83 -2.31
C THR A 216 2.92 7.86 -3.83
N CYS A 217 2.96 6.73 -4.53
CA CYS A 217 2.84 6.66 -5.97
C CYS A 217 2.14 5.37 -6.42
N ASN A 218 2.25 5.02 -7.70
CA ASN A 218 1.65 3.83 -8.26
C ASN A 218 2.11 2.58 -7.50
N GLY A 219 1.14 1.75 -7.10
CA GLY A 219 1.37 0.53 -6.35
C GLY A 219 1.29 0.67 -4.83
N ASP A 220 1.19 1.89 -4.28
CA ASP A 220 1.04 2.11 -2.83
C ASP A 220 -0.41 2.00 -2.34
N GLY A 221 -1.38 1.68 -3.23
CA GLY A 221 -2.78 1.49 -2.85
C GLY A 221 -2.91 0.47 -1.71
N GLY A 222 -3.63 0.81 -0.65
CA GLY A 222 -3.71 -0.03 0.54
C GLY A 222 -2.55 0.11 1.54
N ASP A 223 -1.55 0.97 1.29
CA ASP A 223 -0.43 1.20 2.20
C ASP A 223 -0.90 1.61 3.60
N PRO A 224 -0.27 1.06 4.66
CA PRO A 224 -0.62 1.39 6.02
C PRO A 224 -0.04 2.74 6.46
N LEU A 225 -0.90 3.62 6.97
CA LEU A 225 -0.52 4.81 7.71
C LEU A 225 -0.58 4.52 9.21
N VAL A 226 0.57 4.66 9.89
CA VAL A 226 0.72 4.24 11.29
C VAL A 226 1.10 5.42 12.19
N TYR A 227 0.42 5.51 13.32
CA TYR A 227 0.73 6.41 14.44
C TYR A 227 0.76 5.58 15.73
N ASP A 228 1.86 5.65 16.49
CA ASP A 228 2.02 4.95 17.77
C ASP A 228 1.59 3.46 17.74
N ASN A 229 2.05 2.75 16.70
CA ASN A 229 1.72 1.33 16.45
C ASN A 229 0.22 1.04 16.23
N GLN A 230 -0.57 2.07 15.92
CA GLN A 230 -1.97 1.99 15.50
C GLN A 230 -2.09 2.28 14.00
N LEU A 231 -2.88 1.48 13.30
CA LEU A 231 -3.19 1.64 11.89
C LEU A 231 -4.30 2.68 11.75
N ILE A 232 -3.93 3.94 11.58
CA ILE A 232 -4.87 5.06 11.56
C ILE A 232 -5.47 5.29 10.17
N GLY A 233 -4.77 4.86 9.13
CA GLY A 233 -5.18 5.05 7.73
C GLY A 233 -4.76 3.91 6.81
N ILE A 234 -5.49 3.77 5.71
CA ILE A 234 -5.17 2.90 4.57
C ILE A 234 -5.17 3.76 3.31
N LEU A 235 -4.13 3.72 2.48
CA LEU A 235 -4.08 4.59 1.29
C LEU A 235 -5.25 4.26 0.34
N ASN A 236 -6.07 5.27 0.05
CA ASN A 236 -7.39 5.13 -0.58
C ASN A 236 -7.37 5.57 -2.06
N ALA A 237 -6.70 6.68 -2.37
CA ALA A 237 -6.77 7.27 -3.70
C ALA A 237 -5.67 6.73 -4.64
N PRO A 238 -5.92 6.69 -5.97
CA PRO A 238 -4.84 6.53 -6.93
C PRO A 238 -3.89 7.70 -6.79
N SER A 239 -2.65 7.42 -6.39
CA SER A 239 -1.65 8.46 -6.29
C SER A 239 -1.43 9.07 -7.67
N THR A 240 -1.70 10.36 -7.82
CA THR A 240 -1.28 11.15 -8.99
C THR A 240 0.23 11.38 -9.00
N CYS A 241 0.96 10.80 -8.04
CA CYS A 241 2.36 11.05 -7.73
C CYS A 241 2.67 12.56 -7.68
N ASP A 242 1.69 13.35 -7.23
CA ASP A 242 1.71 14.81 -7.24
C ASP A 242 1.92 15.31 -5.81
N SER A 243 3.17 15.57 -5.47
CA SER A 243 3.58 16.06 -4.15
C SER A 243 2.96 17.40 -3.71
N GLN A 244 2.13 18.06 -4.54
CA GLN A 244 1.48 19.33 -4.22
C GLN A 244 0.13 19.19 -3.52
N ARG A 245 -0.40 17.97 -3.36
CA ARG A 245 -1.69 17.74 -2.67
C ARG A 245 -1.52 16.87 -1.42
N PRO A 246 -2.32 17.10 -0.36
CA PRO A 246 -2.36 16.19 0.80
C PRO A 246 -2.76 14.79 0.36
N GLU A 247 -2.19 13.73 0.92
CA GLU A 247 -2.54 12.34 0.63
C GLU A 247 -3.88 11.96 1.25
N LEU A 248 -4.66 11.09 0.60
CA LEU A 248 -5.97 10.63 1.08
C LEU A 248 -5.90 9.17 1.53
N PHE A 249 -6.33 8.96 2.78
CA PHE A 249 -6.46 7.66 3.41
C PHE A 249 -7.91 7.40 3.83
N THR A 250 -8.29 6.13 3.84
CA THR A 250 -9.47 5.66 4.57
C THR A 250 -9.17 5.74 6.06
N ARG A 251 -9.95 6.52 6.81
CA ARG A 251 -9.85 6.68 8.27
C ARG A 251 -10.27 5.38 8.96
N VAL A 252 -9.31 4.66 9.54
CA VAL A 252 -9.58 3.32 10.09
C VAL A 252 -10.49 3.37 11.31
N SER A 253 -10.35 4.38 12.18
CA SER A 253 -11.17 4.53 13.41
C SER A 253 -12.67 4.51 13.13
N THR A 254 -13.11 5.06 12.00
CA THR A 254 -14.51 5.05 11.52
C THR A 254 -15.02 3.63 11.21
N TYR A 255 -14.15 2.73 10.73
CA TYR A 255 -14.53 1.37 10.31
C TYR A 255 -14.17 0.29 11.34
N VAL A 256 -13.59 0.65 12.49
CA VAL A 256 -13.26 -0.30 13.57
C VAL A 256 -14.47 -1.16 13.99
N PRO A 257 -15.71 -0.64 14.14
CA PRO A 257 -16.85 -1.49 14.48
C PRO A 257 -17.10 -2.59 13.46
N LEU A 258 -17.03 -2.26 12.16
CA LEU A 258 -17.18 -3.21 11.07
C LEU A 258 -16.06 -4.26 11.07
N ILE A 259 -14.81 -3.80 11.16
CA ILE A 259 -13.62 -4.64 11.17
C ILE A 259 -13.72 -5.65 12.33
N LYS A 260 -14.03 -5.19 13.55
CA LYS A 260 -14.17 -6.07 14.73
C LYS A 260 -15.25 -7.14 14.55
N LYS A 261 -16.40 -6.82 13.93
CA LYS A 261 -17.44 -7.81 13.63
C LYS A 261 -16.95 -8.89 12.65
N ILE A 262 -16.20 -8.49 11.62
CA ILE A 262 -15.58 -9.42 10.67
C ILE A 262 -14.56 -10.34 11.38
N LEU A 263 -13.67 -9.78 12.22
CA LEU A 263 -12.69 -10.57 12.97
C LEU A 263 -13.36 -11.53 13.95
N GLY A 264 -14.49 -11.13 14.53
CA GLY A 264 -15.32 -11.96 15.40
C GLY A 264 -16.10 -13.07 14.66
N GLY A 265 -15.99 -13.16 13.33
CA GLY A 265 -16.65 -14.18 12.53
C GLY A 265 -18.13 -13.94 12.28
N GLN A 266 -18.63 -12.73 12.52
CA GLN A 266 -20.02 -12.38 12.23
C GLN A 266 -20.23 -12.28 10.70
N VAL A 267 -21.34 -12.83 10.22
CA VAL A 267 -21.79 -12.66 8.84
C VAL A 267 -22.69 -11.43 8.79
N LEU A 268 -22.34 -10.46 7.96
CA LEU A 268 -22.96 -9.15 7.88
C LEU A 268 -23.60 -8.99 6.50
N SER A 269 -24.86 -8.55 6.45
CA SER A 269 -25.63 -8.46 5.20
C SER A 269 -25.11 -7.39 4.24
N ASP A 270 -24.47 -6.36 4.78
CA ASP A 270 -23.85 -5.22 4.14
C ASP A 270 -22.39 -5.48 3.71
N ILE A 271 -21.87 -6.69 3.91
CA ILE A 271 -20.55 -7.11 3.46
C ILE A 271 -20.65 -8.06 2.26
N GLU A 272 -19.82 -7.79 1.26
CA GLU A 272 -19.53 -8.70 0.16
C GLU A 272 -18.47 -9.72 0.61
N TYR A 273 -18.71 -10.99 0.31
CA TYR A 273 -17.80 -12.10 0.65
C TYR A 273 -17.40 -12.86 -0.62
N ARG A 274 -16.11 -12.84 -0.96
CA ARG A 274 -15.54 -13.54 -2.14
C ARG A 274 -14.33 -14.41 -1.78
#